data_AF-A0A8S2RBA5-F1
#
_entry.id   AF-A0A8S2RBA5-F1
#
_cell.length_a   1.000
_cell.length_b   1.000
_cell.length_c   1.000
_cell.angle_alpha   90.00
_cell.angle_beta   90.00
_cell.angle_gamma   90.00
#
_symmetry.space_group_name_H-M   'P 1'
#
loop_
_entity.id
_entity.type
_entity.pdbx_description
1 polymer ?
#
loop_
_entity_poly.entity_id
_entity_poly.type
_entity_poly.pdbx_seq_one_letter_code
_entity_poly.pdbx_strand_id
1 'polypeptide(L)'
;VVINHKLYGLQYKLTNTIGSNDNLIHISTITHLDMNKDTELALRLSTGIKNEREFFTDLNGFQMIRRKTYDKLPLQGNVYPMPTMAYIEDDYMRLNILAGQPSGAACLKPGKNSTGCIFVFEVIDSSFAKVTFSSRQAFLQIKVNEHCVVDVFLDRRLTRDDGRGLGQGILDNREVISTFKILFESRHKIVDRTAQTGYPTLLAHHLSIELLYPLHIFNLLASKIFFNELKLFPKPLPFPSDYHLVNLRTLSSNNYNTVQHRPSKDIALILRRFAYNCDENYDKLFHFEQPIFEYFFQVNQIEAIEQTSLSLRYRKQKLNSTAKLDVPFAEIVTYKLRLTE
;
A
#
# COMPACT_ATOMS: atom_id res chain seq x y z
N VAL A 1 3.97 11.67 -18.95
CA VAL A 1 2.98 11.60 -20.05
C VAL A 1 1.60 11.84 -19.46
N VAL A 2 0.76 12.68 -20.10
CA VAL A 2 -0.63 12.94 -19.66
C VAL A 2 -1.57 12.59 -20.80
N ILE A 3 -2.63 11.83 -20.53
CA ILE A 3 -3.53 11.30 -21.55
C ILE A 3 -4.97 11.43 -21.11
N ASN A 4 -5.80 11.91 -22.03
CA ASN A 4 -7.18 12.27 -21.76
C ASN A 4 -8.12 11.44 -22.64
N HIS A 5 -8.99 10.67 -22.00
CA HIS A 5 -10.09 9.93 -22.61
C HIS A 5 -11.40 10.67 -22.33
N LYS A 6 -11.71 11.67 -23.16
CA LYS A 6 -12.91 12.51 -23.00
C LYS A 6 -14.21 11.70 -22.97
N LEU A 7 -14.29 10.60 -23.72
CA LEU A 7 -15.47 9.73 -23.76
C LEU A 7 -15.77 9.05 -22.42
N TYR A 8 -14.75 8.74 -21.63
CA TYR A 8 -14.89 8.00 -20.37
C TYR A 8 -14.55 8.84 -19.13
N GLY A 9 -14.39 10.16 -19.29
CA GLY A 9 -13.98 11.06 -18.22
C GLY A 9 -12.71 10.62 -17.50
N LEU A 10 -11.79 9.94 -18.20
CA LEU A 10 -10.54 9.40 -17.62
C LEU A 10 -9.35 10.23 -18.08
N GLN A 11 -8.56 10.71 -17.14
CA GLN A 11 -7.22 11.25 -17.38
C GLN A 11 -6.20 10.45 -16.59
N TYR A 12 -5.03 10.17 -17.16
CA TYR A 12 -3.92 9.59 -16.39
C TYR A 12 -2.61 10.31 -16.65
N LYS A 13 -1.83 10.44 -15.57
CA LYS A 13 -0.50 11.03 -15.53
C LYS A 13 0.51 9.96 -15.12
N LEU A 14 1.48 9.75 -15.99
CA LEU A 14 2.62 8.86 -15.81
C LEU A 14 3.87 9.68 -15.55
N THR A 15 4.49 9.47 -14.39
CA THR A 15 5.77 10.08 -14.02
C THR A 15 6.76 8.99 -13.65
N ASN A 16 7.84 8.89 -14.42
CA ASN A 16 8.99 8.09 -14.02
C ASN A 16 9.79 8.89 -12.98
N THR A 17 10.24 8.22 -11.92
CA THR A 17 11.21 8.82 -11.01
C THR A 17 12.61 8.59 -11.59
N ILE A 18 13.35 9.68 -11.84
CA ILE A 18 14.74 9.62 -12.32
C ILE A 18 15.66 9.52 -11.09
N GLY A 19 16.55 8.53 -11.03
CA GLY A 19 17.56 8.42 -9.97
C GLY A 19 17.84 6.99 -9.52
N SER A 20 18.26 6.79 -8.27
CA SER A 20 18.48 5.46 -7.67
C SER A 20 17.24 4.55 -7.65
N ASN A 21 16.07 5.10 -8.02
CA ASN A 21 14.76 4.44 -8.11
C ASN A 21 14.28 4.33 -9.57
N ASP A 22 15.18 4.05 -10.53
CA ASP A 22 14.85 3.87 -11.97
C ASP A 22 13.85 2.73 -12.26
N ASN A 23 13.37 2.03 -11.22
CA ASN A 23 12.44 0.92 -11.27
C ASN A 23 11.02 1.28 -10.79
N LEU A 24 10.68 2.56 -10.64
CA LEU A 24 9.41 3.02 -10.08
C LEU A 24 8.65 3.95 -11.04
N ILE A 25 7.39 3.61 -11.31
CA ILE A 25 6.47 4.46 -12.08
C ILE A 25 5.34 4.92 -11.18
N HIS A 26 5.13 6.23 -11.10
CA HIS A 26 3.97 6.79 -10.43
C HIS A 26 2.85 7.07 -11.44
N ILE A 27 1.64 6.61 -11.10
CA ILE A 27 0.43 6.75 -11.88
C ILE A 27 -0.60 7.51 -11.05
N SER A 28 -1.13 8.60 -11.59
CA SER A 28 -2.31 9.26 -11.04
C SER A 28 -3.41 9.25 -12.08
N THR A 29 -4.60 8.80 -11.72
CA THR A 29 -5.78 8.78 -12.59
C THR A 29 -6.83 9.72 -12.03
N ILE A 30 -7.47 10.51 -12.89
CA ILE A 30 -8.67 11.29 -12.59
C ILE A 30 -9.81 10.61 -13.33
N THR A 31 -10.84 10.18 -12.62
CA THR A 31 -11.98 9.45 -13.19
C THR A 31 -13.29 10.17 -12.88
N HIS A 32 -14.11 10.37 -13.90
CA HIS A 32 -15.44 10.95 -13.79
C HIS A 32 -16.42 10.24 -14.74
N LEU A 33 -17.10 9.20 -14.24
CA LEU A 33 -18.09 8.46 -15.01
C LEU A 33 -19.46 9.17 -14.96
N ASP A 34 -19.71 10.10 -15.88
CA ASP A 34 -21.00 10.80 -16.02
C ASP A 34 -21.65 10.47 -17.38
N MET A 35 -22.08 9.22 -17.54
CA MET A 35 -22.73 8.72 -18.74
C MET A 35 -23.98 7.92 -18.38
N ASN A 36 -25.03 7.99 -19.19
CA ASN A 36 -26.23 7.15 -18.99
C ASN A 36 -26.02 5.71 -19.52
N LYS A 37 -24.97 5.05 -19.05
CA LYS A 37 -24.56 3.71 -19.48
C LYS A 37 -23.92 2.96 -18.31
N ASP A 38 -24.22 1.68 -18.19
CA ASP A 38 -23.53 0.78 -17.25
C ASP A 38 -22.07 0.65 -17.67
N THR A 39 -21.13 1.01 -16.78
CA THR A 39 -19.70 1.04 -17.09
C THR A 39 -18.89 0.74 -15.84
N GLU A 40 -17.93 -0.17 -15.95
CA GLU A 40 -16.91 -0.40 -14.92
C GLU A 40 -15.54 -0.14 -15.51
N LEU A 41 -14.80 0.79 -14.92
CA LEU A 41 -13.48 1.17 -15.40
C LEU A 41 -12.40 0.41 -14.65
N ALA A 42 -11.42 -0.13 -15.36
CA ALA A 42 -10.24 -0.75 -14.78
C ALA A 42 -8.96 -0.26 -15.44
N LEU A 43 -7.90 -0.15 -14.63
CA LEU A 43 -6.53 -0.02 -15.06
C LEU A 43 -5.96 -1.41 -15.32
N ARG A 44 -5.66 -1.70 -16.58
CA ARG A 44 -4.95 -2.91 -16.97
C ARG A 44 -3.44 -2.70 -16.98
N LEU A 45 -2.69 -3.66 -16.43
CA LEU A 45 -1.24 -3.73 -16.51
C LEU A 45 -0.85 -5.05 -17.17
N SER A 46 -0.17 -4.96 -18.32
CA SER A 46 0.30 -6.14 -19.06
C SER A 46 1.81 -6.29 -18.90
N THR A 47 2.30 -7.51 -18.68
CA THR A 47 3.74 -7.79 -18.54
C THR A 47 4.13 -9.12 -19.17
N GLY A 48 5.44 -9.29 -19.38
CA GLY A 48 6.03 -10.57 -19.77
C GLY A 48 6.25 -11.54 -18.61
N ILE A 49 5.83 -11.20 -17.38
CA ILE A 49 6.05 -12.02 -16.18
C ILE A 49 5.23 -13.30 -16.28
N LYS A 50 5.86 -14.44 -16.04
CA LYS A 50 5.23 -15.77 -16.12
C LYS A 50 4.61 -16.17 -14.77
N ASN A 51 3.41 -15.67 -14.51
CA ASN A 51 2.73 -15.87 -13.23
C ASN A 51 1.64 -16.96 -13.24
N GLU A 52 1.37 -17.62 -14.38
CA GLU A 52 0.36 -18.70 -14.50
C GLU A 52 -1.06 -18.34 -14.00
N ARG A 53 -1.48 -17.06 -14.15
CA ARG A 53 -2.73 -16.50 -13.60
C ARG A 53 -2.81 -16.49 -12.08
N GLU A 54 -1.66 -16.42 -11.44
CA GLU A 54 -1.51 -16.31 -10.01
C GLU A 54 -0.95 -14.94 -9.64
N PHE A 55 -1.51 -14.37 -8.60
CA PHE A 55 -1.12 -13.04 -8.12
C PHE A 55 -1.36 -12.98 -6.63
N PHE A 56 -0.82 -11.97 -5.97
CA PHE A 56 -1.01 -11.78 -4.55
C PHE A 56 -1.77 -10.48 -4.34
N THR A 57 -2.77 -10.49 -3.46
CA THR A 57 -3.43 -9.27 -2.98
C THR A 57 -3.30 -9.19 -1.47
N ASP A 58 -3.26 -7.96 -0.96
CA ASP A 58 -3.21 -7.74 0.46
C ASP A 58 -4.58 -7.99 1.13
N LEU A 59 -4.55 -8.27 2.42
CA LEU A 59 -5.69 -8.23 3.31
C LEU A 59 -5.47 -7.11 4.32
N ASN A 60 -6.23 -6.04 4.18
CA ASN A 60 -6.25 -4.87 5.06
C ASN A 60 -4.87 -4.19 5.24
N GLY A 61 -4.00 -4.26 4.24
CA GLY A 61 -2.62 -3.77 4.30
C GLY A 61 -1.71 -4.54 5.26
N PHE A 62 -2.14 -5.72 5.74
CA PHE A 62 -1.43 -6.48 6.77
C PHE A 62 -0.67 -7.70 6.25
N GLN A 63 -1.33 -8.56 5.49
CA GLN A 63 -0.74 -9.79 4.97
C GLN A 63 -1.05 -9.92 3.48
N MET A 64 -0.19 -10.61 2.72
CA MET A 64 -0.45 -10.93 1.33
C MET A 64 -0.91 -12.37 1.21
N ILE A 65 -1.91 -12.59 0.38
CA ILE A 65 -2.46 -13.91 0.13
C ILE A 65 -2.46 -14.20 -1.36
N ARG A 66 -2.09 -15.44 -1.71
CA ARG A 66 -2.07 -15.93 -3.07
C ARG A 66 -3.49 -16.07 -3.60
N ARG A 67 -3.68 -15.60 -4.81
CA ARG A 67 -4.91 -15.68 -5.61
C ARG A 67 -4.60 -16.42 -6.90
N LYS A 68 -5.58 -17.17 -7.37
CA LYS A 68 -5.51 -17.89 -8.64
C LYS A 68 -6.82 -17.68 -9.37
N THR A 69 -6.73 -17.36 -10.64
CA THR A 69 -7.91 -17.24 -11.50
C THR A 69 -8.36 -18.63 -11.92
N TYR A 70 -9.66 -18.91 -11.76
CA TYR A 70 -10.27 -20.18 -12.11
C TYR A 70 -11.30 -19.98 -13.22
N ASP A 71 -11.13 -20.71 -14.32
CA ASP A 71 -12.03 -20.66 -15.48
C ASP A 71 -13.45 -21.19 -15.16
N LYS A 72 -13.58 -22.02 -14.11
CA LYS A 72 -14.88 -22.48 -13.60
C LYS A 72 -15.68 -21.39 -12.88
N LEU A 73 -15.05 -20.27 -12.53
CA LEU A 73 -15.69 -19.13 -11.89
C LEU A 73 -15.93 -18.02 -12.93
N PRO A 74 -17.03 -17.27 -12.82
CA PRO A 74 -17.23 -16.10 -13.66
C PRO A 74 -16.19 -15.02 -13.34
N LEU A 75 -16.08 -14.00 -14.20
CA LEU A 75 -15.12 -12.89 -14.06
C LEU A 75 -15.14 -12.28 -12.65
N GLN A 76 -16.32 -11.91 -12.16
CA GLN A 76 -16.52 -11.31 -10.84
C GLN A 76 -16.12 -12.25 -9.69
N GLY A 77 -16.14 -13.57 -9.91
CA GLY A 77 -15.66 -14.55 -8.92
C GLY A 77 -14.14 -14.63 -8.80
N ASN A 78 -13.41 -13.97 -9.72
CA ASN A 78 -11.95 -13.89 -9.73
C ASN A 78 -11.43 -12.48 -9.38
N VAL A 79 -12.31 -11.56 -8.98
CA VAL A 79 -11.94 -10.23 -8.50
C VAL A 79 -11.79 -10.29 -6.97
N TYR A 80 -10.65 -9.82 -6.47
CA TYR A 80 -10.33 -9.81 -5.04
C TYR A 80 -10.07 -8.39 -4.55
N PRO A 81 -10.34 -8.09 -3.27
CA PRO A 81 -9.91 -6.82 -2.69
C PRO A 81 -8.38 -6.66 -2.79
N MET A 82 -7.97 -5.45 -3.16
CA MET A 82 -6.61 -4.92 -3.09
C MET A 82 -6.67 -3.60 -2.31
N PRO A 83 -6.72 -3.64 -0.97
CA PRO A 83 -6.75 -2.44 -0.15
C PRO A 83 -5.54 -1.51 -0.33
N THR A 84 -4.33 -2.06 -0.45
CA THR A 84 -3.09 -1.26 -0.54
C THR A 84 -2.08 -1.78 -1.55
N MET A 85 -2.08 -3.07 -1.86
CA MET A 85 -1.03 -3.69 -2.68
C MET A 85 -1.47 -5.00 -3.34
N ALA A 86 -1.05 -5.17 -4.59
CA ALA A 86 -0.99 -6.46 -5.25
C ALA A 86 0.38 -6.67 -5.90
N TYR A 87 0.76 -7.90 -6.16
CA TYR A 87 1.92 -8.18 -7.02
C TYR A 87 1.77 -9.45 -7.83
N ILE A 88 2.50 -9.49 -8.94
CA ILE A 88 2.75 -10.69 -9.74
C ILE A 88 4.25 -10.91 -9.83
N GLU A 89 4.66 -12.17 -9.97
CA GLU A 89 6.07 -12.52 -10.03
C GLU A 89 6.33 -13.80 -10.80
N ASP A 90 7.56 -13.92 -11.28
CA ASP A 90 8.18 -15.15 -11.73
C ASP A 90 9.57 -15.28 -11.07
N ASP A 91 10.39 -16.22 -11.56
CA ASP A 91 11.70 -16.51 -10.98
C ASP A 91 12.72 -15.37 -11.15
N TYR A 92 12.44 -14.38 -12.01
CA TYR A 92 13.38 -13.32 -12.38
C TYR A 92 12.89 -11.92 -12.02
N MET A 93 11.58 -11.67 -12.07
CA MET A 93 11.02 -10.34 -11.91
C MET A 93 9.76 -10.37 -11.05
N ARG A 94 9.57 -9.31 -10.26
CA ARG A 94 8.34 -8.99 -9.56
C ARG A 94 7.83 -7.62 -9.98
N LEU A 95 6.54 -7.52 -10.24
CA LEU A 95 5.82 -6.27 -10.44
C LEU A 95 4.90 -6.06 -9.24
N ASN A 96 5.16 -5.03 -8.46
CA ASN A 96 4.29 -4.59 -7.38
C ASN A 96 3.41 -3.44 -7.85
N ILE A 97 2.14 -3.49 -7.46
CA ILE A 97 1.12 -2.48 -7.71
C ILE A 97 0.68 -1.98 -6.34
N LEU A 98 1.12 -0.78 -5.97
CA LEU A 98 0.78 -0.14 -4.71
C LEU A 98 -0.29 0.91 -4.97
N ALA A 99 -1.30 0.98 -4.11
CA ALA A 99 -2.43 1.90 -4.26
C ALA A 99 -2.59 2.79 -3.03
N GLY A 100 -2.95 4.06 -3.26
CA GLY A 100 -3.33 5.01 -2.19
C GLY A 100 -4.77 4.84 -1.72
N GLN A 101 -5.55 3.95 -2.36
CA GLN A 101 -6.95 3.70 -2.07
C GLN A 101 -7.30 2.23 -2.30
N PRO A 102 -8.29 1.67 -1.58
CA PRO A 102 -8.73 0.31 -1.79
C PRO A 102 -9.42 0.15 -3.14
N SER A 103 -9.11 -0.94 -3.82
CA SER A 103 -9.66 -1.27 -5.14
C SER A 103 -9.90 -2.78 -5.28
N GLY A 104 -10.57 -3.19 -6.36
CA GLY A 104 -10.62 -4.59 -6.78
C GLY A 104 -9.47 -4.92 -7.72
N ALA A 105 -8.86 -6.10 -7.58
CA ALA A 105 -7.82 -6.59 -8.46
C ALA A 105 -8.12 -7.99 -9.00
N ALA A 106 -7.73 -8.26 -10.24
CA ALA A 106 -7.89 -9.57 -10.88
C ALA A 106 -6.74 -9.89 -11.83
N CYS A 107 -6.48 -11.19 -12.07
CA CYS A 107 -5.51 -11.65 -13.06
C CYS A 107 -6.20 -12.49 -14.14
N LEU A 108 -6.87 -11.84 -15.10
CA LEU A 108 -7.84 -12.50 -15.97
C LEU A 108 -7.24 -13.31 -17.13
N LYS A 109 -6.00 -13.02 -17.55
CA LYS A 109 -5.33 -13.72 -18.66
C LYS A 109 -3.95 -14.23 -18.24
N PRO A 110 -3.56 -15.46 -18.67
CA PRO A 110 -2.21 -15.97 -18.44
C PRO A 110 -1.21 -15.20 -19.30
N GLY A 111 0.00 -14.98 -18.79
CA GLY A 111 1.12 -14.57 -19.63
C GLY A 111 1.69 -15.72 -20.43
N LYS A 112 1.85 -15.51 -21.74
CA LYS A 112 2.64 -16.35 -22.63
C LYS A 112 3.65 -15.51 -23.40
N ASN A 113 4.87 -16.05 -23.43
CA ASN A 113 6.04 -15.66 -24.23
C ASN A 113 5.99 -14.28 -24.91
N SER A 114 6.48 -13.28 -24.19
CA SER A 114 6.96 -12.03 -24.77
C SER A 114 8.22 -11.57 -24.06
N THR A 115 9.29 -11.31 -24.80
CA THR A 115 10.53 -10.71 -24.29
C THR A 115 10.34 -9.20 -24.08
N GLY A 116 9.72 -8.80 -22.98
CA GLY A 116 9.56 -7.40 -22.60
C GLY A 116 8.29 -7.09 -21.80
N CYS A 117 8.31 -6.02 -21.01
CA CYS A 117 7.13 -5.47 -20.33
C CYS A 117 6.48 -4.41 -21.21
N ILE A 118 5.24 -4.64 -21.63
CA ILE A 118 4.44 -3.67 -22.40
C ILE A 118 3.30 -3.16 -21.51
N PHE A 119 3.33 -1.89 -21.15
CA PHE A 119 2.23 -1.29 -20.38
C PHE A 119 1.06 -0.98 -21.29
N VAL A 120 0.10 -1.89 -21.35
CA VAL A 120 -1.16 -1.64 -22.05
C VAL A 120 -2.19 -1.09 -21.07
N PHE A 121 -2.55 0.19 -21.21
CA PHE A 121 -3.68 0.77 -20.50
C PHE A 121 -4.94 0.46 -21.31
N GLU A 122 -5.73 -0.51 -20.84
CA GLU A 122 -7.02 -0.84 -21.46
C GLU A 122 -8.15 -0.27 -20.62
N VAL A 123 -9.00 0.56 -21.24
CA VAL A 123 -10.30 0.91 -20.69
C VAL A 123 -11.26 -0.20 -21.07
N ILE A 124 -11.71 -0.97 -20.08
CA ILE A 124 -12.70 -2.03 -20.30
C ILE A 124 -14.09 -1.37 -20.30
N ASP A 125 -14.62 -1.04 -21.47
CA ASP A 125 -16.06 -0.81 -21.68
C ASP A 125 -16.60 -1.91 -22.61
N SER A 126 -17.91 -2.09 -22.62
CA SER A 126 -18.69 -2.82 -23.65
C SER A 126 -18.34 -2.44 -25.11
N SER A 127 -17.61 -1.35 -25.32
CA SER A 127 -16.98 -0.93 -26.59
C SER A 127 -15.48 -0.70 -26.39
N PHE A 128 -14.67 -1.76 -26.52
CA PHE A 128 -13.23 -1.81 -26.25
C PHE A 128 -12.44 -0.62 -26.87
N ALA A 129 -11.81 0.21 -26.03
CA ALA A 129 -10.82 1.20 -26.45
C ALA A 129 -9.45 0.88 -25.83
N LYS A 130 -8.42 0.72 -26.67
CA LYS A 130 -7.08 0.26 -26.27
C LYS A 130 -6.04 1.36 -26.49
N VAL A 131 -5.22 1.66 -25.48
CA VAL A 131 -4.06 2.54 -25.64
C VAL A 131 -2.82 1.87 -25.03
N THR A 132 -1.74 1.76 -25.81
CA THR A 132 -0.54 1.01 -25.44
C THR A 132 0.64 1.96 -25.24
N PHE A 133 1.37 1.81 -24.12
CA PHE A 133 2.65 2.48 -23.89
C PHE A 133 3.76 1.44 -23.74
N SER A 134 4.92 1.73 -24.34
CA SER A 134 6.16 1.00 -24.09
C SER A 134 7.19 1.96 -23.49
N SER A 135 7.91 1.54 -22.46
CA SER A 135 9.05 2.31 -21.94
C SER A 135 10.28 2.09 -22.83
N ARG A 136 11.22 3.03 -22.88
CA ARG A 136 12.45 2.92 -23.69
C ARG A 136 13.38 1.77 -23.28
N GLN A 137 13.24 1.23 -22.06
CA GLN A 137 13.96 0.01 -21.64
C GLN A 137 13.31 -1.28 -22.20
N ALA A 138 12.10 -1.19 -22.74
CA ALA A 138 11.40 -2.26 -23.45
C ALA A 138 11.47 -2.04 -24.98
N PHE A 139 12.68 -1.94 -25.52
CA PHE A 139 12.90 -1.89 -26.96
C PHE A 139 12.96 -3.31 -27.54
N LEU A 140 11.79 -3.94 -27.71
CA LEU A 140 11.62 -4.98 -28.71
C LEU A 140 10.17 -4.98 -29.20
N GLN A 141 10.05 -4.82 -30.51
CA GLN A 141 8.82 -4.78 -31.28
C GLN A 141 8.12 -6.15 -31.14
N ILE A 142 7.07 -6.25 -30.31
CA ILE A 142 6.41 -7.54 -30.04
C ILE A 142 4.93 -7.48 -30.47
N LYS A 143 4.56 -8.44 -31.32
CA LYS A 143 3.19 -8.82 -31.66
C LYS A 143 2.42 -9.15 -30.37
N VAL A 144 1.33 -8.43 -30.14
CA VAL A 144 0.45 -8.60 -28.99
C VAL A 144 -0.36 -9.89 -29.15
N ASN A 145 0.08 -10.97 -28.52
CA ASN A 145 -0.76 -12.14 -28.23
C ASN A 145 -0.35 -12.71 -26.86
N GLU A 146 -1.32 -12.70 -25.92
CA GLU A 146 -1.28 -13.35 -24.58
C GLU A 146 -0.21 -12.87 -23.58
N HIS A 147 -0.38 -11.69 -22.98
CA HIS A 147 0.46 -11.24 -21.85
C HIS A 147 -0.19 -11.54 -20.49
N CYS A 148 0.62 -11.59 -19.42
CA CYS A 148 0.11 -11.68 -18.06
C CYS A 148 -0.54 -10.33 -17.74
N VAL A 149 -1.74 -10.37 -17.20
CA VAL A 149 -2.54 -9.17 -16.97
C VAL A 149 -2.90 -9.06 -15.49
N VAL A 150 -2.70 -7.89 -14.90
CA VAL A 150 -3.38 -7.49 -13.67
C VAL A 150 -4.31 -6.34 -13.97
N ASP A 151 -5.57 -6.49 -13.58
CA ASP A 151 -6.62 -5.49 -13.68
C ASP A 151 -6.86 -4.89 -12.31
N VAL A 152 -6.92 -3.55 -12.21
CA VAL A 152 -7.22 -2.81 -10.99
C VAL A 152 -8.41 -1.88 -11.25
N PHE A 153 -9.53 -2.10 -10.58
CA PHE A 153 -10.77 -1.37 -10.84
C PHE A 153 -10.71 0.06 -10.27
N LEU A 154 -11.11 1.06 -11.07
CA LEU A 154 -11.02 2.48 -10.71
C LEU A 154 -12.36 3.04 -10.23
N ASP A 155 -13.42 2.86 -11.02
CA ASP A 155 -14.76 3.37 -10.70
C ASP A 155 -15.84 2.52 -11.40
N ARG A 156 -17.08 2.61 -10.94
CA ARG A 156 -18.25 1.93 -11.51
C ARG A 156 -19.47 2.84 -11.54
N ARG A 157 -20.24 2.76 -12.60
CA ARG A 157 -21.56 3.39 -12.75
C ARG A 157 -22.56 2.35 -13.21
N LEU A 158 -23.64 2.18 -12.47
CA LEU A 158 -24.64 1.14 -12.70
C LEU A 158 -26.04 1.76 -12.61
N THR A 159 -26.83 1.63 -13.66
CA THR A 159 -28.17 2.22 -13.76
C THR A 159 -29.24 1.43 -13.01
N ARG A 160 -28.95 0.18 -12.64
CA ARG A 160 -29.89 -0.75 -12.01
C ARG A 160 -29.47 -1.08 -10.58
N ASP A 161 -30.46 -1.25 -9.73
CA ASP A 161 -30.30 -1.81 -8.39
C ASP A 161 -29.95 -3.31 -8.47
N ASP A 162 -29.19 -3.80 -7.49
CA ASP A 162 -28.72 -5.18 -7.43
C ASP A 162 -29.61 -6.10 -6.58
N GLY A 163 -30.72 -5.58 -6.04
CA GLY A 163 -31.67 -6.32 -5.22
C GLY A 163 -31.17 -6.63 -3.81
N ARG A 164 -30.14 -5.94 -3.30
CA ARG A 164 -29.58 -6.15 -1.96
C ARG A 164 -30.09 -5.17 -0.91
N GLY A 165 -31.08 -4.35 -1.26
CA GLY A 165 -31.82 -3.51 -0.31
C GLY A 165 -31.46 -2.03 -0.33
N LEU A 166 -30.56 -1.59 -1.23
CA LEU A 166 -30.25 -0.16 -1.41
C LEU A 166 -31.38 0.56 -2.17
N GLY A 167 -32.01 -0.11 -3.14
CA GLY A 167 -33.16 0.41 -3.89
C GLY A 167 -32.79 1.41 -4.99
N GLN A 168 -31.52 1.45 -5.40
CA GLN A 168 -31.02 2.32 -6.46
C GLN A 168 -29.74 1.76 -7.08
N GLY A 169 -29.46 2.16 -8.32
CA GLY A 169 -28.14 1.97 -8.93
C GLY A 169 -27.07 2.91 -8.34
N ILE A 170 -25.88 2.87 -8.94
CA ILE A 170 -24.75 3.74 -8.62
C ILE A 170 -24.69 4.82 -9.70
N LEU A 171 -25.24 6.00 -9.41
CA LEU A 171 -25.39 7.11 -10.38
C LEU A 171 -24.82 8.45 -9.87
N ASP A 172 -24.25 8.47 -8.66
CA ASP A 172 -23.73 9.64 -7.96
C ASP A 172 -22.21 9.79 -8.10
N ASN A 173 -21.63 9.24 -9.17
CA ASN A 173 -20.20 9.37 -9.48
C ASN A 173 -19.75 10.82 -9.41
N ARG A 174 -18.62 11.04 -8.76
CA ARG A 174 -17.90 12.33 -8.73
C ARG A 174 -16.52 12.14 -9.30
N GLU A 175 -15.87 13.26 -9.61
CA GLU A 175 -14.46 13.20 -9.97
C GLU A 175 -13.64 12.63 -8.80
N VAL A 176 -12.90 11.56 -9.06
CA VAL A 176 -12.03 10.89 -8.09
C VAL A 176 -10.60 10.83 -8.63
N ILE A 177 -9.65 11.15 -7.76
CA ILE A 177 -8.22 10.98 -8.05
C ILE A 177 -7.76 9.69 -7.38
N SER A 178 -7.29 8.72 -8.17
CA SER A 178 -6.64 7.51 -7.67
C SER A 178 -5.14 7.57 -7.93
N THR A 179 -4.34 7.11 -6.97
CA THR A 179 -2.88 7.13 -7.04
C THR A 179 -2.31 5.72 -6.91
N PHE A 180 -1.31 5.42 -7.74
CA PHE A 180 -0.62 4.14 -7.75
C PHE A 180 0.89 4.32 -7.92
N LYS A 181 1.65 3.42 -7.31
CA LYS A 181 3.08 3.24 -7.57
C LYS A 181 3.31 1.83 -8.12
N ILE A 182 3.93 1.75 -9.28
CA ILE A 182 4.29 0.50 -9.94
C ILE A 182 5.79 0.29 -9.78
N LEU A 183 6.16 -0.70 -8.97
CA LEU A 183 7.55 -1.01 -8.64
C LEU A 183 7.99 -2.29 -9.34
N PHE A 184 9.13 -2.22 -10.02
CA PHE A 184 9.80 -3.35 -10.65
C PHE A 184 10.96 -3.84 -9.78
N GLU A 185 10.97 -5.14 -9.51
CA GLU A 185 12.03 -5.75 -8.71
C GLU A 185 12.65 -6.92 -9.44
N SER A 186 13.98 -6.97 -9.45
CA SER A 186 14.73 -8.15 -9.90
C SER A 186 14.71 -9.19 -8.80
N ARG A 187 14.52 -10.45 -9.16
CA ARG A 187 14.51 -11.58 -8.24
C ARG A 187 15.66 -12.54 -8.54
N HIS A 188 16.23 -13.08 -7.47
CA HIS A 188 17.29 -14.10 -7.52
C HIS A 188 16.93 -15.38 -6.75
N LYS A 189 15.67 -15.51 -6.33
CA LYS A 189 15.14 -16.67 -5.62
C LYS A 189 14.01 -17.29 -6.43
N ILE A 190 14.04 -18.61 -6.58
CA ILE A 190 12.95 -19.40 -7.19
C ILE A 190 11.66 -19.13 -6.43
N VAL A 191 10.56 -18.90 -7.14
CA VAL A 191 9.24 -18.67 -6.53
C VAL A 191 8.74 -19.98 -5.93
N ASP A 192 8.42 -19.98 -4.62
CA ASP A 192 7.70 -21.08 -4.01
C ASP A 192 6.23 -21.06 -4.47
N ARG A 193 5.93 -21.91 -5.46
CA ARG A 193 4.59 -22.05 -6.03
C ARG A 193 3.64 -22.87 -5.16
N THR A 194 4.04 -23.28 -3.96
CA THR A 194 3.16 -23.96 -3.00
C THR A 194 2.70 -23.02 -1.89
N ALA A 195 3.43 -21.93 -1.64
CA ALA A 195 3.09 -20.93 -0.65
C ALA A 195 1.69 -20.33 -0.90
N GLN A 196 0.91 -20.22 0.19
CA GLN A 196 -0.40 -19.54 0.18
C GLN A 196 -0.28 -18.06 0.60
N THR A 197 0.77 -17.73 1.33
CA THR A 197 1.07 -16.37 1.80
C THR A 197 2.24 -15.79 1.04
N GLY A 198 2.11 -14.52 0.69
CA GLY A 198 3.17 -13.75 0.03
C GLY A 198 3.87 -12.82 1.00
N TYR A 199 5.09 -12.40 0.64
CA TYR A 199 5.82 -11.38 1.37
C TYR A 199 6.40 -10.34 0.39
N PRO A 200 5.92 -9.09 0.44
CA PRO A 200 6.53 -7.98 -0.27
C PRO A 200 7.97 -7.76 0.19
N THR A 201 8.78 -7.07 -0.61
CA THR A 201 10.08 -6.58 -0.14
C THR A 201 9.88 -5.42 0.84
N LEU A 202 10.92 -5.07 1.58
CA LEU A 202 10.85 -3.93 2.47
C LEU A 202 10.66 -2.62 1.68
N LEU A 203 11.25 -2.51 0.49
CA LEU A 203 11.03 -1.38 -0.43
C LEU A 203 9.56 -1.21 -0.82
N ALA A 204 8.86 -2.31 -1.17
CA ALA A 204 7.44 -2.24 -1.49
C ALA A 204 6.59 -1.79 -0.29
N HIS A 205 6.92 -2.24 0.93
CA HIS A 205 6.26 -1.77 2.16
C HIS A 205 6.46 -0.27 2.37
N HIS A 206 7.69 0.24 2.29
CA HIS A 206 7.98 1.67 2.48
C HIS A 206 7.29 2.55 1.43
N LEU A 207 7.30 2.15 0.16
CA LEU A 207 6.60 2.89 -0.90
C LEU A 207 5.07 2.89 -0.72
N SER A 208 4.51 1.83 -0.13
CA SER A 208 3.09 1.75 0.23
C SER A 208 2.78 2.68 1.40
N ILE A 209 3.62 2.69 2.46
CA ILE A 209 3.48 3.64 3.58
C ILE A 209 3.55 5.07 3.09
N GLU A 210 4.49 5.40 2.19
CA GLU A 210 4.63 6.75 1.64
C GLU A 210 3.38 7.21 0.88
N LEU A 211 2.64 6.29 0.24
CA LEU A 211 1.35 6.58 -0.39
C LEU A 211 0.24 6.82 0.64
N LEU A 212 0.22 6.02 1.72
CA LEU A 212 -0.84 6.05 2.73
C LEU A 212 -0.65 7.16 3.77
N TYR A 213 0.59 7.55 4.03
CA TYR A 213 1.00 8.55 5.02
C TYR A 213 1.91 9.59 4.36
N PRO A 214 1.35 10.47 3.51
CA PRO A 214 2.14 11.47 2.78
C PRO A 214 2.70 12.55 3.71
N LEU A 215 3.74 13.23 3.25
CA LEU A 215 4.30 14.39 3.95
C LEU A 215 3.25 15.51 4.05
N HIS A 216 2.95 15.94 5.28
CA HIS A 216 2.10 17.10 5.52
C HIS A 216 2.90 18.39 5.49
N ILE A 217 2.61 19.26 4.52
CA ILE A 217 3.25 20.56 4.36
C ILE A 217 2.33 21.64 4.95
N PHE A 218 2.82 22.35 5.97
CA PHE A 218 2.12 23.47 6.59
C PHE A 218 2.75 24.78 6.11
N ASN A 219 1.92 25.66 5.53
CA ASN A 219 2.36 26.99 5.14
C ASN A 219 2.10 27.98 6.29
N LEU A 220 3.15 28.59 6.84
CA LEU A 220 3.04 29.54 7.95
C LEU A 220 2.99 30.98 7.42
N LEU A 221 1.91 31.69 7.75
CA LEU A 221 1.77 33.12 7.51
C LEU A 221 2.27 33.89 8.75
N ALA A 222 3.58 33.85 9.01
CA ALA A 222 4.20 34.55 10.12
C ALA A 222 5.34 35.46 9.64
N SER A 223 5.40 36.69 10.14
CA SER A 223 6.45 37.67 9.81
C SER A 223 7.81 37.35 10.44
N LYS A 224 7.83 36.45 11.45
CA LYS A 224 9.03 35.87 12.06
C LYS A 224 8.80 34.37 12.22
N ILE A 225 9.64 33.57 11.58
CA ILE A 225 9.62 32.11 11.69
C ILE A 225 10.72 31.70 12.69
N PHE A 226 10.33 31.10 13.80
CA PHE A 226 11.26 30.41 14.68
C PHE A 226 11.32 28.94 14.23
N PHE A 227 12.45 28.52 13.68
CA PHE A 227 12.67 27.12 13.30
C PHE A 227 13.09 26.33 14.54
N ASN A 228 12.11 25.74 15.22
CA ASN A 228 12.39 24.66 16.16
C ASN A 228 12.02 23.33 15.48
N GLU A 229 13.02 22.52 15.16
CA GLU A 229 12.79 21.16 14.68
C GLU A 229 12.18 20.33 15.82
N LEU A 230 10.91 19.97 15.69
CA LEU A 230 10.28 19.03 16.62
C LEU A 230 10.70 17.61 16.24
N LYS A 231 11.69 17.06 16.96
CA LYS A 231 12.09 15.66 16.84
C LYS A 231 11.44 14.87 17.97
N LEU A 232 10.43 14.08 17.63
CA LEU A 232 9.78 13.17 18.57
C LEU A 232 10.77 12.09 19.09
N PHE A 233 11.69 11.67 18.22
CA PHE A 233 12.77 10.74 18.54
C PHE A 233 14.09 11.55 18.53
N PRO A 234 14.64 11.89 19.71
CA PRO A 234 15.68 12.91 19.84
C PRO A 234 17.09 12.41 19.53
N LYS A 235 17.31 11.09 19.49
CA LYS A 235 18.58 10.50 19.08
C LYS A 235 18.65 10.41 17.55
N PRO A 236 19.86 10.53 16.95
CA PRO A 236 20.01 10.64 15.50
C PRO A 236 19.76 9.33 14.73
N LEU A 237 19.56 8.21 15.44
CA LEU A 237 19.36 6.90 14.81
C LEU A 237 17.95 6.78 14.25
N PRO A 238 17.78 6.43 12.97
CA PRO A 238 16.47 6.22 12.39
C PRO A 238 15.78 5.03 13.07
N PHE A 239 14.44 5.07 13.12
CA PHE A 239 13.67 3.91 13.57
C PHE A 239 13.98 2.70 12.67
N PRO A 240 14.01 1.47 13.20
CA PRO A 240 14.32 0.29 12.39
C PRO A 240 13.33 0.19 11.23
N SER A 241 13.88 -0.01 10.03
CA SER A 241 13.13 0.08 8.79
C SER A 241 12.10 -1.03 8.63
N ASP A 242 12.25 -2.17 9.31
CA ASP A 242 11.28 -3.25 9.35
C ASP A 242 10.15 -3.03 10.38
N TYR A 243 10.16 -1.92 11.11
CA TYR A 243 9.09 -1.54 12.02
C TYR A 243 8.23 -0.41 11.44
N HIS A 244 6.96 -0.44 11.77
CA HIS A 244 5.97 0.56 11.42
C HIS A 244 5.29 1.10 12.67
N LEU A 245 5.38 2.42 12.86
CA LEU A 245 4.65 3.14 13.89
C LEU A 245 3.18 3.29 13.47
N VAL A 246 2.37 2.29 13.83
CA VAL A 246 0.94 2.24 13.47
C VAL A 246 0.15 3.33 14.19
N ASN A 247 0.48 3.59 15.46
CA ASN A 247 -0.17 4.63 16.22
C ASN A 247 0.70 5.14 17.36
N LEU A 248 0.63 6.44 17.60
CA LEU A 248 1.14 7.08 18.79
C LEU A 248 0.15 8.14 19.25
N ARG A 249 -0.48 7.94 20.40
CA ARG A 249 -1.49 8.88 20.91
C ARG A 249 -1.50 8.96 22.42
N THR A 250 -1.84 10.12 22.96
CA THR A 250 -2.14 10.30 24.38
C THR A 250 -3.49 9.66 24.72
N LEU A 251 -3.60 9.09 25.92
CA LEU A 251 -4.87 8.59 26.45
C LEU A 251 -5.63 9.71 27.16
N SER A 252 -6.96 9.61 27.25
CA SER A 252 -7.76 10.59 27.99
C SER A 252 -7.49 10.50 29.48
N SER A 253 -7.47 11.64 30.17
CA SER A 253 -7.55 11.66 31.64
C SER A 253 -8.94 11.19 32.08
N ASN A 254 -8.99 10.39 33.15
CA ASN A 254 -10.24 9.81 33.69
C ASN A 254 -10.99 10.81 34.60
N ASN A 255 -11.25 12.03 34.11
CA ASN A 255 -12.11 12.99 34.82
C ASN A 255 -13.53 12.94 34.23
N TYR A 256 -14.29 11.89 34.62
CA TYR A 256 -15.68 11.68 34.22
C TYR A 256 -16.62 12.84 34.63
N ASN A 257 -16.18 13.70 35.55
CA ASN A 257 -16.97 14.81 36.08
C ASN A 257 -16.84 16.10 35.25
N THR A 258 -16.02 16.13 34.20
CA THR A 258 -15.87 17.30 33.32
C THR A 258 -15.95 16.90 31.86
N VAL A 259 -16.77 17.59 31.05
CA VAL A 259 -16.91 17.37 29.59
C VAL A 259 -15.61 17.70 28.82
N GLN A 260 -14.55 18.14 29.50
CA GLN A 260 -13.27 18.47 28.89
C GLN A 260 -12.39 17.23 28.74
N HIS A 261 -12.20 16.79 27.49
CA HIS A 261 -11.15 15.84 27.15
C HIS A 261 -9.77 16.47 27.32
N ARG A 262 -9.07 16.08 28.39
CA ARG A 262 -7.67 16.47 28.61
C ARG A 262 -6.75 15.27 28.38
N PRO A 263 -5.59 15.46 27.73
CA PRO A 263 -4.61 14.39 27.59
C PRO A 263 -4.11 13.97 28.98
N SER A 264 -3.98 12.68 29.19
CA SER A 264 -3.30 12.10 30.35
C SER A 264 -1.79 12.01 30.10
N LYS A 265 -1.07 11.58 31.14
CA LYS A 265 0.36 11.24 31.06
C LYS A 265 0.61 9.91 30.36
N ASP A 266 -0.43 9.14 30.06
CA ASP A 266 -0.29 7.86 29.41
C ASP A 266 -0.34 8.02 27.89
N ILE A 267 0.60 7.39 27.19
CA ILE A 267 0.70 7.30 25.74
C ILE A 267 0.49 5.86 25.33
N ALA A 268 -0.34 5.63 24.32
CA ALA A 268 -0.42 4.38 23.60
C ALA A 268 0.53 4.40 22.40
N LEU A 269 1.43 3.42 22.36
CA LEU A 269 2.35 3.13 21.28
C LEU A 269 1.95 1.80 20.64
N ILE A 270 1.55 1.81 19.38
CA ILE A 270 1.23 0.60 18.61
C ILE A 270 2.26 0.45 17.51
N LEU A 271 2.97 -0.67 17.53
CA LEU A 271 4.02 -1.00 16.59
C LEU A 271 3.68 -2.29 15.87
N ARG A 272 4.04 -2.32 14.60
CA ARG A 272 4.01 -3.53 13.77
C ARG A 272 5.41 -3.79 13.26
N ARG A 273 5.81 -5.06 13.18
CA ARG A 273 6.99 -5.46 12.40
C ARG A 273 6.53 -6.08 11.09
N PHE A 274 7.11 -5.65 9.98
CA PHE A 274 6.71 -6.14 8.67
C PHE A 274 7.03 -7.62 8.51
N ALA A 275 6.14 -8.30 7.78
CA ALA A 275 6.46 -9.56 7.15
C ALA A 275 6.98 -9.26 5.75
N TYR A 276 8.26 -9.50 5.50
CA TYR A 276 8.90 -9.16 4.23
C TYR A 276 9.80 -10.28 3.72
N ASN A 277 9.99 -10.33 2.39
CA ASN A 277 10.95 -11.22 1.76
C ASN A 277 12.32 -10.53 1.78
N CYS A 278 13.27 -11.11 2.51
CA CYS A 278 14.66 -10.64 2.53
C CYS A 278 15.28 -10.80 1.14
N ASP A 279 15.74 -9.70 0.58
CA ASP A 279 16.45 -9.65 -0.69
C ASP A 279 17.66 -8.73 -0.53
N GLU A 280 18.87 -9.30 -0.67
CA GLU A 280 20.12 -8.59 -0.44
C GLU A 280 20.30 -7.34 -1.31
N ASN A 281 19.61 -7.26 -2.45
CA ASN A 281 19.64 -6.08 -3.32
C ASN A 281 18.93 -4.87 -2.66
N TYR A 282 17.88 -5.13 -1.90
CA TYR A 282 17.04 -4.11 -1.31
C TYR A 282 17.32 -3.91 0.18
N ASP A 283 17.64 -4.98 0.91
CA ASP A 283 17.86 -4.94 2.36
C ASP A 283 19.04 -4.04 2.74
N LYS A 284 20.08 -3.92 1.91
CA LYS A 284 21.23 -3.03 2.15
C LYS A 284 20.87 -1.54 2.20
N LEU A 285 19.68 -1.16 1.71
CA LEU A 285 19.18 0.21 1.75
C LEU A 285 18.57 0.58 3.12
N PHE A 286 18.39 -0.41 4.00
CA PHE A 286 17.58 -0.29 5.20
C PHE A 286 18.39 -0.43 6.48
N HIS A 287 17.86 0.17 7.54
CA HIS A 287 18.45 0.18 8.87
C HIS A 287 17.75 -0.84 9.77
N PHE A 288 18.49 -1.76 10.38
CA PHE A 288 17.93 -2.90 11.15
C PHE A 288 18.42 -2.97 12.60
N GLU A 289 18.84 -1.85 13.21
CA GLU A 289 19.27 -1.89 14.61
C GLU A 289 18.14 -2.35 15.53
N GLN A 290 18.49 -3.12 16.57
CA GLN A 290 17.48 -3.55 17.55
C GLN A 290 17.03 -2.36 18.37
N PRO A 291 15.73 -2.04 18.36
CA PRO A 291 15.28 -0.88 19.09
C PRO A 291 15.22 -1.17 20.60
N ILE A 292 15.74 -0.24 21.41
CA ILE A 292 15.56 -0.23 22.87
C ILE A 292 14.74 1.02 23.20
N PHE A 293 13.81 0.92 24.15
CA PHE A 293 12.96 2.05 24.52
C PHE A 293 13.78 3.32 24.84
N GLU A 294 14.92 3.15 25.51
CA GLU A 294 15.86 4.23 25.84
C GLU A 294 16.53 4.93 24.64
N TYR A 295 16.59 4.29 23.49
CA TYR A 295 17.14 4.94 22.30
C TYR A 295 16.12 5.86 21.61
N PHE A 296 14.86 5.47 21.61
CA PHE A 296 13.82 6.19 20.88
C PHE A 296 13.12 7.23 21.76
N PHE A 297 12.84 6.89 23.00
CA PHE A 297 12.17 7.79 23.92
C PHE A 297 13.17 8.30 24.95
N GLN A 298 13.21 9.61 25.20
CA GLN A 298 13.98 10.17 26.30
C GLN A 298 13.52 9.51 27.61
N VAL A 299 14.31 8.59 28.17
CA VAL A 299 13.93 7.81 29.38
C VAL A 299 13.64 8.70 30.56
N ASN A 300 14.32 9.85 30.65
CA ASN A 300 14.08 10.85 31.68
C ASN A 300 12.64 11.37 31.66
N GLN A 301 11.87 11.08 30.60
CA GLN A 301 10.47 11.42 30.43
C GLN A 301 9.52 10.23 30.61
N ILE A 302 9.99 8.99 30.85
CA ILE A 302 9.14 7.79 30.99
C ILE A 302 9.26 7.19 32.39
N GLU A 303 8.15 7.20 33.12
CA GLU A 303 7.99 6.61 34.46
C GLU A 303 7.75 5.10 34.40
N ALA A 304 6.94 4.63 33.44
CA ALA A 304 6.58 3.21 33.36
C ALA A 304 6.27 2.77 31.93
N ILE A 305 6.56 1.49 31.64
CA ILE A 305 6.28 0.83 30.37
C ILE A 305 5.47 -0.43 30.65
N GLU A 306 4.31 -0.57 30.02
CA GLU A 306 3.45 -1.75 30.14
C GLU A 306 3.08 -2.27 28.75
N GLN A 307 3.33 -3.55 28.47
CA GLN A 307 2.75 -4.20 27.30
C GLN A 307 1.28 -4.51 27.56
N THR A 308 0.43 -4.31 26.56
CA THR A 308 -1.03 -4.48 26.67
C THR A 308 -1.62 -5.25 25.49
N SER A 309 -2.91 -5.56 25.56
CA SER A 309 -3.72 -5.94 24.38
C SER A 309 -3.79 -4.79 23.37
N LEU A 310 -4.09 -5.07 22.09
CA LEU A 310 -4.22 -4.04 21.04
C LEU A 310 -5.21 -2.92 21.38
N SER A 311 -6.28 -3.24 22.13
CA SER A 311 -7.29 -2.27 22.58
C SER A 311 -6.94 -1.54 23.88
N LEU A 312 -5.73 -1.77 24.43
CA LEU A 312 -5.23 -1.26 25.72
C LEU A 312 -6.08 -1.67 26.94
N ARG A 313 -7.03 -2.60 26.78
CA ARG A 313 -7.94 -3.04 27.85
C ARG A 313 -7.28 -3.95 28.87
N TYR A 314 -6.37 -4.82 28.42
CA TYR A 314 -5.71 -5.80 29.26
C TYR A 314 -4.23 -5.55 29.34
N ARG A 315 -3.67 -5.54 30.55
CA ARG A 315 -2.23 -5.47 30.80
C ARG A 315 -1.65 -6.87 30.70
N LYS A 316 -0.50 -7.00 30.03
CA LYS A 316 0.22 -8.26 29.88
C LYS A 316 1.41 -8.33 30.82
N GLN A 317 2.36 -7.41 30.65
CA GLN A 317 3.59 -7.37 31.43
C GLN A 317 4.11 -5.95 31.59
N LYS A 318 4.80 -5.69 32.71
CA LYS A 318 5.52 -4.43 32.97
C LYS A 318 6.97 -4.60 32.53
N LEU A 319 7.53 -3.59 31.87
CA LEU A 319 8.87 -3.62 31.29
C LEU A 319 9.75 -2.55 31.92
N ASN A 320 11.05 -2.83 31.97
CA ASN A 320 12.06 -1.85 32.38
C ASN A 320 12.41 -0.91 31.21
N SER A 321 12.97 0.26 31.50
CA SER A 321 13.39 1.23 30.47
C SER A 321 14.47 0.71 29.52
N THR A 322 15.33 -0.19 30.00
CA THR A 322 16.37 -0.87 29.22
C THR A 322 15.84 -2.07 28.43
N ALA A 323 14.55 -2.37 28.51
CA ALA A 323 13.95 -3.47 27.76
C ALA A 323 14.04 -3.20 26.26
N LYS A 324 14.27 -4.27 25.50
CA LYS A 324 14.20 -4.22 24.04
C LYS A 324 12.76 -3.96 23.61
N LEU A 325 12.60 -3.14 22.59
CA LEU A 325 11.36 -2.94 21.88
C LEU A 325 11.16 -4.12 20.93
N ASP A 326 10.81 -5.27 21.48
CA ASP A 326 10.71 -6.51 20.71
C ASP A 326 9.30 -6.70 20.15
N VAL A 327 9.18 -6.55 18.83
CA VAL A 327 7.99 -6.91 18.07
C VAL A 327 8.36 -8.12 17.21
N PRO A 328 7.73 -9.29 17.43
CA PRO A 328 8.02 -10.46 16.61
C PRO A 328 7.71 -10.19 15.13
N PHE A 329 8.37 -10.93 14.25
CA PHE A 329 8.14 -10.81 12.81
C PHE A 329 6.66 -11.04 12.48
N ALA A 330 6.12 -10.21 11.58
CA ALA A 330 4.71 -10.24 11.18
C ALA A 330 3.69 -9.97 12.30
N GLU A 331 4.10 -9.46 13.46
CA GLU A 331 3.21 -9.21 14.61
C GLU A 331 2.94 -7.72 14.85
N ILE A 332 1.88 -7.46 15.65
CA ILE A 332 1.55 -6.14 16.18
C ILE A 332 1.59 -6.19 17.70
N VAL A 333 2.31 -5.25 18.31
CA VAL A 333 2.40 -5.12 19.77
C VAL A 333 2.01 -3.72 20.19
N THR A 334 1.35 -3.64 21.35
CA THR A 334 0.93 -2.37 21.95
C THR A 334 1.57 -2.18 23.30
N TYR A 335 2.17 -1.02 23.49
CA TYR A 335 2.73 -0.56 24.75
C TYR A 335 1.97 0.65 25.25
N LYS A 336 1.80 0.72 26.56
CA LYS A 336 1.34 1.88 27.29
C LYS A 336 2.56 2.47 28.00
N LEU A 337 2.94 3.70 27.62
CA LEU A 337 4.04 4.45 28.21
C LEU A 337 3.46 5.51 29.13
N ARG A 338 3.95 5.61 30.36
CA ARG A 338 3.57 6.67 31.28
C ARG A 338 4.68 7.70 31.36
N LEU A 339 4.36 8.96 31.08
CA LEU A 339 5.32 10.06 31.13
C LEU A 339 5.58 10.55 32.56
N THR A 340 6.79 11.01 32.83
CA THR A 340 7.14 11.77 34.05
C THR A 340 6.55 13.18 34.00
N GLU A 341 6.51 13.86 35.15
CA GLU A 341 6.05 15.27 35.23
C GLU A 341 6.98 16.26 34.55
#